data_AF-I4YWE6-F1
#
_entry.id   AF-I4YWE6-F1
#
_cell.length_a   1.000
_cell.length_b   1.000
_cell.length_c   1.000
_cell.angle_alpha   90.00
_cell.angle_beta   90.00
_cell.angle_gamma   90.00
#
_symmetry.space_group_name_H-M   'P 1'
#
loop_
_entity.id
_entity.type
_entity.pdbx_description
1 polymer ?
#
loop_
_entity_poly.entity_id
_entity_poly.type
_entity_poly.pdbx_seq_one_letter_code
_entity_poly.pdbx_strand_id
1 'polypeptide(L)'
;MKTVKTITALTTALTLTAAGCASRSEDVAAAYISPMAYSSYSCRELGVEAQRVSAAAAAAAGAQDSSRTKDVVATTAAVVIFWPAAFFVGGNGAQTAELARLKGQMQAVEEASIQKRCGITFRRS
;
A
#
# COMPACT_ATOMS: atom_id res chain seq x y z
N MET A 1 37.80 60.07 20.29
CA MET A 1 38.90 59.46 21.06
C MET A 1 38.33 58.86 22.33
N LYS A 2 38.66 57.57 22.60
CA LYS A 2 38.46 56.82 23.87
C LYS A 2 36.98 56.52 24.20
N THR A 3 36.52 55.29 24.45
CA THR A 3 37.21 54.03 24.78
C THR A 3 36.22 52.87 24.62
N VAL A 4 36.70 51.81 23.98
CA VAL A 4 36.10 50.46 23.92
C VAL A 4 36.19 49.82 25.31
N LYS A 5 35.10 49.23 25.81
CA LYS A 5 35.19 48.09 26.75
C LYS A 5 33.93 47.20 26.76
N THR A 6 34.15 45.99 26.24
CA THR A 6 33.65 44.68 26.71
C THR A 6 32.19 44.23 26.54
N ILE A 7 32.07 43.25 25.63
CA ILE A 7 31.46 41.92 25.81
C ILE A 7 29.95 41.89 26.07
N THR A 8 29.19 41.56 25.04
CA THR A 8 27.93 40.83 25.24
C THR A 8 27.73 39.81 24.11
N ALA A 9 28.02 38.57 24.49
CA ALA A 9 27.45 37.31 24.02
C ALA A 9 27.02 37.18 22.55
N LEU A 10 27.92 36.53 21.80
CA LEU A 10 27.64 35.67 20.66
C LEU A 10 26.37 34.82 20.92
N THR A 11 25.24 35.15 20.28
CA THR A 11 24.05 34.30 20.24
C THR A 11 23.84 33.85 18.81
N THR A 12 24.41 32.69 18.50
CA THR A 12 24.25 31.91 17.28
C THR A 12 22.79 31.50 17.16
N ALA A 13 22.01 32.19 16.34
CA ALA A 13 20.68 31.74 15.94
C ALA A 13 20.84 30.60 14.92
N LEU A 14 21.10 29.39 15.42
CA LEU A 14 21.06 28.18 14.64
C LEU A 14 19.59 27.85 14.38
N THR A 15 19.04 28.37 13.27
CA THR A 15 17.74 27.94 12.76
C THR A 15 17.86 26.48 12.35
N LEU A 16 17.48 25.58 13.26
CA LEU A 16 17.14 24.20 12.92
C LEU A 16 15.89 24.27 12.02
N THR A 17 16.10 24.38 10.71
CA THR A 17 15.11 23.89 9.76
C THR A 17 15.06 22.39 9.96
N ALA A 18 14.14 21.95 10.81
CA ALA A 18 13.64 20.58 10.77
C ALA A 18 12.96 20.42 9.40
N ALA A 19 13.77 20.15 8.37
CA ALA A 19 13.33 19.40 7.21
C ALA A 19 13.01 18.01 7.76
N GLY A 20 11.83 17.88 8.38
CA GLY A 20 11.27 16.59 8.65
C GLY A 20 11.29 15.85 7.33
N CYS A 21 11.89 14.67 7.31
CA CYS A 21 11.58 13.63 6.35
C CYS A 21 10.10 13.25 6.55
N ALA A 22 9.19 14.19 6.28
CA ALA A 22 7.81 13.91 6.04
C ALA A 22 7.82 13.16 4.72
N SER A 23 7.94 11.83 4.80
CA SER A 23 7.44 10.99 3.72
C SER A 23 6.02 11.45 3.48
N ARG A 24 5.82 12.24 2.41
CA ARG A 24 4.52 12.38 1.79
C ARG A 24 4.22 11.01 1.21
N SER A 25 3.73 10.11 2.07
CA SER A 25 3.10 8.89 1.61
C SER A 25 1.62 9.22 1.52
N GLU A 26 1.25 9.80 0.40
CA GLU A 26 -0.14 9.97 -0.03
C GLU A 26 -0.83 8.59 -0.15
N ASP A 27 -0.03 7.52 -0.24
CA ASP A 27 -0.41 6.12 -0.22
C ASP A 27 -0.43 5.52 1.19
N VAL A 28 -1.43 4.68 1.47
CA VAL A 28 -1.40 3.73 2.58
C VAL A 28 -0.18 2.82 2.41
N ALA A 29 0.78 2.88 3.34
CA ALA A 29 1.94 2.01 3.30
C ALA A 29 1.50 0.54 3.46
N ALA A 30 1.91 -0.34 2.56
CA ALA A 30 1.57 -1.75 2.66
C ALA A 30 2.27 -2.37 3.88
N ALA A 31 1.52 -3.11 4.69
CA ALA A 31 2.13 -3.96 5.70
C ALA A 31 2.89 -5.09 4.99
N TYR A 32 4.10 -5.40 5.43
CA TYR A 32 4.85 -6.50 4.82
C TYR A 32 4.20 -7.84 5.15
N ILE A 33 3.92 -8.63 4.11
CA ILE A 33 3.41 -9.99 4.21
C ILE A 33 4.22 -10.86 3.25
N SER A 34 4.73 -11.99 3.74
CA SER A 34 5.59 -12.85 2.95
C SER A 34 4.82 -13.58 1.85
N PRO A 35 5.27 -13.56 0.59
CA PRO A 35 4.69 -14.35 -0.50
C PRO A 35 4.71 -15.86 -0.21
N MET A 36 5.63 -16.32 0.64
CA MET A 36 5.74 -17.72 1.05
C MET A 36 4.49 -18.23 1.79
N ALA A 37 3.67 -17.34 2.34
CA ALA A 37 2.36 -17.69 2.91
C ALA A 37 1.41 -18.32 1.89
N TYR A 38 1.62 -18.04 0.59
CA TYR A 38 0.81 -18.53 -0.52
C TYR A 38 1.53 -19.60 -1.35
N SER A 39 2.64 -20.15 -0.83
CA SER A 39 3.48 -21.12 -1.55
C SER A 39 2.76 -22.42 -1.89
N SER A 40 1.73 -22.80 -1.13
CA SER A 40 0.89 -23.99 -1.41
C SER A 40 -0.26 -23.73 -2.39
N TYR A 41 -0.57 -22.48 -2.74
CA TYR A 41 -1.75 -22.15 -3.54
C TYR A 41 -1.51 -22.45 -5.02
N SER A 42 -2.50 -23.02 -5.70
CA SER A 42 -2.57 -23.10 -7.15
C SER A 42 -2.86 -21.73 -7.78
N CYS A 43 -2.62 -21.57 -9.08
CA CYS A 43 -2.94 -20.31 -9.77
C CYS A 43 -4.42 -19.93 -9.68
N ARG A 44 -5.32 -20.93 -9.66
CA ARG A 44 -6.75 -20.71 -9.44
C ARG A 44 -7.01 -20.16 -8.03
N GLU A 45 -6.38 -20.74 -7.03
CA GLU A 45 -6.53 -20.31 -5.62
C GLU A 45 -5.92 -18.92 -5.40
N LEU A 46 -4.80 -18.60 -6.05
CA LEU A 46 -4.22 -17.25 -6.03
C LEU A 46 -5.16 -16.21 -6.66
N GLY A 47 -5.81 -16.54 -7.78
CA GLY A 47 -6.81 -15.67 -8.39
C GLY A 47 -8.02 -15.43 -7.48
N VAL A 48 -8.54 -16.48 -6.84
CA VAL A 48 -9.64 -16.37 -5.87
C VAL A 48 -9.24 -15.53 -4.66
N GLU A 49 -8.04 -15.76 -4.13
CA GLU A 49 -7.54 -15.01 -2.98
C GLU A 49 -7.33 -13.53 -3.31
N ALA A 50 -6.78 -13.23 -4.49
CA ALA A 50 -6.62 -11.86 -4.96
C ALA A 50 -7.98 -11.13 -5.06
N GLN A 51 -9.03 -11.80 -5.56
CA GLN A 51 -10.38 -11.24 -5.58
C GLN A 51 -10.94 -11.02 -4.18
N ARG A 52 -10.76 -11.97 -3.26
CA ARG A 52 -11.18 -11.86 -1.87
C ARG A 52 -10.53 -10.66 -1.19
N VAL A 53 -9.22 -10.48 -1.37
CA VAL A 53 -8.46 -9.35 -0.80
C VAL A 53 -8.93 -8.02 -1.41
N SER A 54 -9.17 -7.97 -2.72
CA SER A 54 -9.74 -6.79 -3.39
C SER A 54 -11.11 -6.40 -2.81
N ALA A 55 -12.02 -7.36 -2.67
CA ALA A 55 -13.35 -7.12 -2.13
C ALA A 55 -13.29 -6.64 -0.67
N ALA A 56 -12.43 -7.26 0.15
CA ALA A 56 -12.22 -6.86 1.53
C ALA A 56 -11.70 -5.42 1.65
N ALA A 57 -10.78 -5.01 0.77
CA ALA A 57 -10.24 -3.66 0.79
C ALA A 57 -11.26 -2.60 0.35
N ALA A 58 -12.11 -2.90 -0.63
CA ALA A 58 -13.21 -2.01 -1.01
C ALA A 58 -14.23 -1.85 0.13
N ALA A 59 -14.58 -2.96 0.81
CA ALA A 59 -15.47 -2.93 1.97
C ALA A 59 -14.86 -2.15 3.16
N ALA A 60 -13.56 -2.36 3.45
CA ALA A 60 -12.85 -1.63 4.50
C ALA A 60 -12.80 -0.11 4.26
N ALA A 61 -12.79 0.30 2.99
CA ALA A 61 -12.87 1.70 2.59
C ALA A 61 -14.29 2.28 2.58
N GLY A 62 -15.31 1.49 2.91
CA GLY A 62 -16.71 1.93 2.89
C GLY A 62 -17.26 2.11 1.47
N ALA A 63 -16.62 1.54 0.45
CA ALA A 63 -17.15 1.56 -0.90
C ALA A 63 -18.37 0.62 -0.97
N GLN A 64 -19.56 1.21 -1.09
CA GLN A 64 -20.80 0.45 -1.33
C GLN A 64 -20.87 -0.14 -2.75
N ASP A 65 -19.99 0.30 -3.66
CA ASP A 65 -19.97 -0.06 -5.08
C ASP A 65 -18.69 -0.82 -5.47
N SER A 66 -18.36 -1.92 -4.78
CA SER A 66 -17.16 -2.72 -5.07
C SER A 66 -17.35 -3.74 -6.22
N SER A 67 -18.38 -3.59 -7.02
CA SER A 67 -18.90 -4.65 -7.89
C SER A 67 -18.25 -4.66 -9.26
N ARG A 68 -16.98 -5.09 -9.33
CA ARG A 68 -16.42 -5.73 -10.53
C ARG A 68 -15.67 -7.01 -10.17
N THR A 69 -16.21 -7.79 -9.23
CA THR A 69 -15.84 -9.20 -9.04
C THR A 69 -16.39 -9.97 -10.24
N LYS A 70 -15.68 -9.94 -11.36
CA LYS A 70 -15.99 -10.82 -12.49
C LYS A 70 -15.57 -12.22 -12.09
N ASP A 71 -16.46 -13.19 -12.24
CA ASP A 71 -16.22 -14.60 -11.95
C ASP A 71 -14.81 -15.02 -12.41
N VAL A 72 -14.04 -15.68 -11.52
CA VAL A 72 -12.74 -16.29 -11.85
C VAL A 72 -12.99 -17.49 -12.77
N VAL A 73 -13.45 -17.26 -13.99
CA VAL A 73 -13.50 -18.30 -15.01
C VAL A 73 -12.19 -18.22 -15.79
N ALA A 74 -11.18 -18.92 -15.28
CA ALA A 74 -9.92 -19.17 -15.96
C ALA A 74 -10.18 -20.05 -17.19
N THR A 75 -10.68 -19.45 -18.26
CA THR A 75 -10.82 -20.10 -19.58
C THR A 75 -10.01 -19.29 -20.56
N THR A 76 -8.75 -19.68 -20.76
CA THR A 76 -7.86 -19.24 -21.85
C THR A 76 -7.56 -17.73 -21.99
N ALA A 77 -8.18 -16.87 -21.19
CA ALA A 77 -7.95 -15.42 -21.13
C ALA A 77 -7.27 -15.06 -19.80
N ALA A 78 -6.34 -14.11 -19.84
CA ALA A 78 -5.64 -13.63 -18.66
C ALA A 78 -6.63 -13.18 -17.58
N VAL A 79 -6.53 -13.76 -16.37
CA VAL A 79 -7.32 -13.34 -15.21
C VAL A 79 -6.87 -11.93 -14.84
N VAL A 80 -7.79 -10.96 -14.82
CA VAL A 80 -7.47 -9.58 -14.43
C VAL A 80 -8.01 -9.33 -13.02
N ILE A 81 -7.09 -9.07 -12.09
CA ILE A 81 -7.40 -8.65 -10.72
C ILE A 81 -7.26 -7.14 -10.65
N PHE A 82 -8.28 -6.48 -10.14
CA PHE A 82 -8.26 -5.05 -9.91
C PHE A 82 -7.76 -4.76 -8.49
N TRP A 83 -6.82 -3.84 -8.38
CA TRP A 83 -6.50 -3.24 -7.09
C TRP A 83 -7.51 -2.14 -6.80
N PRO A 84 -8.17 -2.16 -5.63
CA PRO A 84 -9.02 -1.07 -5.20
C PRO A 84 -8.27 0.26 -5.12
N ALA A 85 -8.91 1.33 -5.61
CA ALA A 85 -8.41 2.70 -5.43
C ALA A 85 -8.16 3.03 -3.96
N ALA A 86 -8.91 2.39 -3.05
CA ALA A 86 -8.71 2.42 -1.60
C ALA A 86 -7.27 2.13 -1.13
N PHE A 87 -6.48 1.38 -1.89
CA PHE A 87 -5.07 1.15 -1.56
C PHE A 87 -4.17 2.37 -1.81
N PHE A 88 -4.67 3.36 -2.55
CA PHE A 88 -3.95 4.53 -3.03
C PHE A 88 -4.53 5.86 -2.52
N VAL A 89 -5.71 5.84 -1.90
CA VAL A 89 -6.22 6.99 -1.14
C VAL A 89 -5.93 6.78 0.34
N GLY A 90 -5.17 7.70 0.94
CA GLY A 90 -4.91 7.70 2.38
C GLY A 90 -6.19 7.71 3.21
N GLY A 91 -6.32 6.72 4.10
CA GLY A 91 -7.41 6.63 5.08
C GLY A 91 -7.08 7.32 6.40
N ASN A 92 -8.10 7.44 7.25
CA ASN A 92 -8.03 7.88 8.65
C ASN A 92 -7.75 6.69 9.59
N GLY A 93 -6.62 6.73 10.29
CA GLY A 93 -6.20 5.89 11.43
C GLY A 93 -6.52 4.39 11.33
N ALA A 94 -7.70 4.00 11.83
CA ALA A 94 -8.13 2.60 11.91
C ALA A 94 -8.39 1.96 10.53
N GLN A 95 -8.96 2.70 9.57
CA GLN A 95 -9.13 2.21 8.21
C GLN A 95 -7.78 2.06 7.49
N THR A 96 -6.81 2.90 7.84
CA THR A 96 -5.45 2.89 7.27
C THR A 96 -4.69 1.62 7.64
N ALA A 97 -4.81 1.13 8.87
CA ALA A 97 -4.11 -0.08 9.31
C ALA A 97 -4.66 -1.35 8.64
N GLU A 98 -5.98 -1.46 8.53
CA GLU A 98 -6.59 -2.60 7.83
C GLU A 98 -6.34 -2.56 6.32
N LEU A 99 -6.43 -1.37 5.70
CA LEU A 99 -6.06 -1.20 4.29
C LEU A 99 -4.57 -1.49 4.05
N ALA A 100 -3.67 -1.13 4.98
CA ALA A 100 -2.25 -1.47 4.90
C ALA A 100 -2.03 -2.98 4.89
N ARG A 101 -2.71 -3.70 5.78
CA ARG A 101 -2.66 -5.17 5.87
C ARG A 101 -3.21 -5.84 4.61
N LEU A 102 -4.31 -5.33 4.06
CA LEU A 102 -4.92 -5.84 2.84
C LEU A 102 -4.06 -5.54 1.60
N LYS A 103 -3.45 -4.36 1.52
CA LYS A 103 -2.48 -4.00 0.46
C LYS A 103 -1.27 -4.94 0.49
N GLY A 104 -0.76 -5.25 1.68
CA GLY A 104 0.29 -6.24 1.88
C GLY A 104 -0.07 -7.65 1.38
N GLN A 105 -1.28 -8.12 1.70
CA GLN A 105 -1.78 -9.40 1.21
C GLN A 105 -1.86 -9.41 -0.32
N MET A 106 -2.40 -8.35 -0.92
CA MET A 106 -2.50 -8.25 -2.37
C MET A 106 -1.12 -8.34 -3.05
N GLN A 107 -0.13 -7.64 -2.51
CA GLN A 107 1.26 -7.71 -2.99
C GLN A 107 1.85 -9.12 -2.86
N ALA A 108 1.65 -9.77 -1.72
CA ALA A 108 2.14 -11.12 -1.50
C ALA A 108 1.50 -12.15 -2.45
N VAL A 109 0.20 -12.01 -2.73
CA VAL A 109 -0.52 -12.85 -3.71
C VAL A 109 -0.05 -12.57 -5.14
N GLU A 110 0.18 -11.31 -5.50
CA GLU A 110 0.73 -10.90 -6.79
C GLU A 110 2.13 -11.49 -7.00
N GLU A 111 3.00 -11.38 -6.00
CA GLU A 111 4.35 -11.92 -6.08
C GLU A 111 4.36 -13.44 -6.17
N ALA A 112 3.53 -14.14 -5.39
CA ALA A 112 3.34 -15.58 -5.51
C ALA A 112 2.83 -15.98 -6.91
N SER A 113 1.94 -15.17 -7.49
CA SER A 113 1.41 -15.38 -8.85
C SER A 113 2.47 -15.21 -9.93
N ILE A 114 3.39 -14.26 -9.76
CA ILE A 114 4.55 -14.04 -10.64
C ILE A 114 5.52 -15.21 -10.53
N GLN A 115 5.89 -15.60 -9.31
CA GLN A 115 6.80 -16.72 -9.05
C GLN A 115 6.29 -18.04 -9.65
N LYS A 116 4.96 -18.26 -9.61
CA LYS A 116 4.29 -19.44 -10.18
C LYS A 116 3.87 -19.27 -11.65
N ARG A 117 4.14 -18.13 -12.28
CA ARG A 117 3.81 -17.83 -13.68
C ARG A 117 2.34 -18.02 -14.01
N CYS A 118 1.45 -17.57 -13.13
CA CYS A 118 0.01 -17.81 -13.24
C CYS A 118 -0.71 -17.02 -14.35
N GLY A 119 -0.03 -16.07 -15.01
CA GLY A 119 -0.65 -15.24 -16.06
C GLY A 119 -1.77 -14.31 -15.56
N ILE A 120 -1.81 -14.05 -14.25
CA ILE A 120 -2.76 -13.14 -13.63
C ILE A 120 -2.24 -11.71 -13.81
N THR A 121 -3.08 -10.82 -14.31
CA THR A 121 -2.76 -9.40 -14.48
C THR A 121 -3.34 -8.61 -13.32
N PHE A 122 -2.49 -7.93 -12.56
CA PHE A 122 -2.90 -7.04 -11.47
C PHE A 122 -2.97 -5.60 -11.99
N ARG A 123 -4.19 -5.10 -12.18
CA ARG A 123 -4.45 -3.76 -12.69
C ARG A 123 -4.68 -2.79 -11.55
N ARG A 124 -3.83 -1.77 -11.45
CA ARG A 124 -4.02 -0.64 -10.53
C ARG A 124 -5.10 0.28 -11.07
N SER A 125 -6.12 0.56 -10.26
CA SER A 125 -7.28 1.41 -10.59
C SER A 125 -7.56 2.41 -9.49
#